data_AF-A0A1E1JQR4-F1
#
_entry.id   AF-A0A1E1JQR4-F1
#
_cell.length_a   1.000
_cell.length_b   1.000
_cell.length_c   1.000
_cell.angle_alpha   90.00
_cell.angle_beta   90.00
_cell.angle_gamma   90.00
#
_symmetry.space_group_name_H-M   'P 1'
#
loop_
_entity.id
_entity.type
_entity.pdbx_description
1 polymer ?
#
loop_
_entity_poly.entity_id
_entity_poly.type
_entity_poly.pdbx_seq_one_letter_code
_entity_poly.pdbx_strand_id
1 'polypeptide(L)'
;MHTTKLLLLALATATTDAYTLVVCQLYRGATTKDVEWGLLNRRDAMGLGEKGVWNTGARKCPLANSSGKTALMYTFCRSDPYSGAGGVLPPHGGEVECRESGSYDWPACNVKC
;
A
#
# COMPACT_ATOMS: atom_id res chain seq x y z
N MET A 1 -2.40 -5.48 -60.65
CA MET A 1 -3.23 -4.94 -59.55
C MET A 1 -2.92 -5.75 -58.31
N HIS A 2 -2.16 -5.19 -57.36
CA HIS A 2 -1.85 -5.84 -56.09
C HIS A 2 -2.70 -5.22 -55.00
N THR A 3 -3.61 -6.00 -54.41
CA THR A 3 -4.37 -5.60 -53.22
C THR A 3 -3.76 -6.28 -52.01
N THR A 4 -3.13 -5.44 -51.20
CA THR A 4 -2.33 -5.74 -50.01
C THR A 4 -3.21 -6.35 -48.91
N LYS A 5 -2.79 -7.51 -48.38
CA LYS A 5 -3.39 -8.14 -47.18
C LYS A 5 -3.10 -7.25 -45.95
N LEU A 6 -4.15 -6.75 -45.30
CA LEU A 6 -4.06 -6.07 -44.02
C LEU A 6 -3.72 -7.09 -42.92
N LEU A 7 -2.54 -6.97 -42.32
CA LEU A 7 -2.14 -7.74 -41.13
C LEU A 7 -2.42 -6.87 -39.89
N LEU A 8 -3.44 -7.22 -39.10
CA LEU A 8 -3.70 -6.59 -37.80
C LEU A 8 -2.81 -7.25 -36.75
N LEU A 9 -1.69 -6.60 -36.40
CA LEU A 9 -0.92 -6.94 -35.20
C LEU A 9 -1.70 -6.45 -33.99
N ALA A 10 -2.30 -7.36 -33.23
CA ALA A 10 -2.77 -7.07 -31.88
C ALA A 10 -1.54 -6.94 -30.96
N LEU A 11 -1.18 -5.72 -30.57
CA LEU A 11 -0.24 -5.51 -29.48
C LEU A 11 -0.93 -5.92 -28.18
N ALA A 12 -0.50 -7.02 -27.59
CA ALA A 12 -0.78 -7.33 -26.19
C ALA A 12 -0.05 -6.27 -25.34
N THR A 13 -0.73 -5.18 -25.02
CA THR A 13 -0.26 -4.26 -23.98
C THR A 13 -0.36 -5.02 -22.66
N ALA A 14 0.77 -5.50 -22.15
CA ALA A 14 0.86 -5.89 -20.76
C ALA A 14 0.58 -4.62 -19.95
N THR A 15 -0.64 -4.49 -19.44
CA THR A 15 -0.95 -3.49 -18.42
C THR A 15 -0.18 -3.92 -17.19
N THR A 16 1.01 -3.37 -16.98
CA THR A 16 1.61 -3.36 -15.65
C THR A 16 0.69 -2.48 -14.82
N ASP A 17 -0.31 -3.08 -14.17
CA ASP A 17 -1.15 -2.35 -13.24
C ASP A 17 -0.21 -1.73 -12.21
N ALA A 18 -0.14 -0.39 -12.20
CA ALA A 18 0.73 0.35 -11.31
C ALA A 18 0.16 0.23 -9.89
N TYR A 19 0.48 -0.87 -9.22
CA TYR A 19 0.08 -1.09 -7.84
C TYR A 19 1.05 -0.40 -6.89
N THR A 20 0.53 0.02 -5.74
CA THR A 20 1.33 0.53 -4.64
C THR A 20 1.16 -0.39 -3.44
N LEU A 21 2.27 -0.89 -2.91
CA LEU A 21 2.30 -1.50 -1.60
C LEU A 21 2.38 -0.39 -0.55
N VAL A 22 1.43 -0.37 0.38
CA VAL A 22 1.40 0.57 1.51
C VAL A 22 1.79 -0.16 2.78
N VAL A 23 2.59 0.49 3.61
CA VAL A 23 3.05 -0.01 4.91
C VAL A 23 2.61 0.93 6.00
N CYS A 24 1.88 0.40 6.97
CA CYS A 24 1.42 1.08 8.17
C CYS A 24 2.27 0.69 9.37
N GLN A 25 2.96 1.68 9.92
CA GLN A 25 3.61 1.58 11.21
C GLN A 25 2.62 1.85 12.34
N LEU A 26 2.86 1.21 13.47
CA LEU A 26 2.03 1.27 14.66
C LEU A 26 2.84 1.93 15.78
N TYR A 27 2.37 3.06 16.27
CA TYR A 27 3.03 3.83 17.32
C TYR A 27 2.18 3.91 18.58
N ARG A 28 2.84 4.14 19.72
CA ARG A 28 2.20 4.51 20.99
C ARG A 28 1.07 3.56 21.44
N GLY A 29 1.23 2.26 21.18
CA GLY A 29 0.24 1.23 21.56
C GLY A 29 -0.84 0.94 20.51
N ALA A 30 -0.78 1.57 19.32
CA ALA A 30 -1.63 1.20 18.21
C ALA A 30 -1.45 -0.27 17.81
N THR A 31 -2.52 -0.85 17.31
CA THR A 31 -2.61 -2.26 16.92
C THR A 31 -3.02 -2.39 15.45
N THR A 32 -2.90 -3.59 14.90
CA THR A 32 -3.38 -3.89 13.54
C THR A 32 -4.88 -3.70 13.38
N LYS A 33 -5.65 -3.84 14.47
CA LYS A 33 -7.11 -3.61 14.47
C LYS A 33 -7.44 -2.13 14.28
N ASP A 34 -6.58 -1.24 14.74
CA ASP A 34 -6.75 0.20 14.53
C ASP A 34 -6.57 0.57 13.06
N VAL A 35 -5.67 -0.12 12.37
CA VAL A 35 -5.51 0.00 10.91
C VAL A 35 -6.78 -0.49 10.21
N GLU A 36 -7.25 -1.69 10.54
CA GLU A 36 -8.48 -2.25 9.95
C GLU A 36 -9.70 -1.34 10.18
N TRP A 37 -9.86 -0.83 11.40
CA TRP A 37 -10.89 0.15 11.71
C TRP A 37 -10.74 1.44 10.89
N GLY A 38 -9.51 1.95 10.73
CA GLY A 38 -9.22 3.12 9.90
C GLY A 38 -9.56 2.91 8.43
N LEU A 39 -9.19 1.75 7.85
CA LEU A 39 -9.49 1.38 6.46
C LEU A 39 -11.00 1.31 6.19
N LEU A 40 -11.81 0.99 7.21
CA LEU A 40 -13.26 0.90 7.09
C LEU A 40 -13.96 2.24 7.37
N ASN A 41 -13.55 2.96 8.42
CA ASN A 41 -14.31 4.08 8.99
C ASN A 41 -13.69 5.45 8.72
N ARG A 42 -12.43 5.51 8.33
CA ARG A 42 -11.64 6.76 8.19
C ARG A 42 -10.86 6.75 6.87
N ARG A 43 -11.49 6.27 5.81
CA ARG A 43 -10.87 6.04 4.48
C ARG A 43 -10.10 7.24 3.94
N ASP A 44 -10.66 8.45 4.06
CA ASP A 44 -9.99 9.67 3.60
C ASP A 44 -8.74 9.98 4.43
N ALA A 45 -8.81 9.83 5.76
CA ALA A 45 -7.66 10.01 6.64
C ALA A 45 -6.57 8.96 6.37
N MET A 46 -6.97 7.74 5.99
CA MET A 46 -6.08 6.67 5.55
C MET A 46 -5.57 6.86 4.10
N GLY A 47 -5.80 8.01 3.47
CA GLY A 47 -5.31 8.30 2.12
C GLY A 47 -5.90 7.43 1.01
N LEU A 48 -7.05 6.79 1.24
CA LEU A 48 -7.66 5.87 0.28
C LEU A 48 -8.59 6.55 -0.72
N GLY A 49 -9.24 7.65 -0.32
CA GLY A 49 -10.37 8.23 -1.06
C GLY A 49 -11.41 7.18 -1.45
N GLU A 50 -11.83 7.20 -2.72
CA GLU A 50 -12.83 6.27 -3.26
C GLU A 50 -12.28 4.88 -3.64
N LYS A 51 -10.98 4.64 -3.47
CA LYS A 51 -10.31 3.46 -4.05
C LYS A 51 -10.17 2.30 -3.08
N GLY A 52 -10.29 1.08 -3.59
CA GLY A 52 -10.20 -0.14 -2.80
C GLY A 52 -8.78 -0.46 -2.32
N VAL A 53 -8.71 -1.42 -1.40
CA VAL A 53 -7.46 -2.06 -0.97
C VAL A 53 -7.62 -3.57 -1.03
N TRP A 54 -6.54 -4.30 -1.26
CA TRP A 54 -6.52 -5.76 -1.22
C TRP A 54 -5.22 -6.27 -0.59
N ASN A 55 -5.10 -7.59 -0.42
CA ASN A 55 -3.95 -8.24 0.19
C ASN A 55 -3.53 -7.57 1.52
N THR A 56 -4.53 -7.26 2.35
CA THR A 56 -4.36 -6.58 3.62
C THR A 56 -3.85 -7.56 4.67
N GLY A 57 -3.00 -7.12 5.59
CA GLY A 57 -2.71 -7.91 6.79
C GLY A 57 -1.43 -7.52 7.50
N ALA A 58 -1.27 -8.10 8.70
CA ALA A 58 -0.06 -7.95 9.50
C ALA A 58 1.12 -8.71 8.87
N ARG A 59 2.27 -8.05 8.76
CA ARG A 59 3.51 -8.60 8.19
C ARG A 59 4.71 -8.15 9.01
N LYS A 60 5.72 -9.01 9.15
CA LYS A 60 7.02 -8.59 9.66
C LYS A 60 7.77 -7.91 8.53
N CYS A 61 8.14 -6.65 8.73
CA CYS A 61 8.88 -5.86 7.76
C CYS A 61 10.16 -5.31 8.35
N PRO A 62 11.20 -5.06 7.53
CA PRO A 62 12.41 -4.38 7.98
C PRO A 62 12.06 -3.02 8.61
N LEU A 63 12.76 -2.65 9.67
CA LEU A 63 12.71 -1.27 10.15
C LEU A 63 13.38 -0.35 9.12
N ALA A 64 12.86 0.87 8.98
CA ALA A 64 13.54 1.91 8.21
C ALA A 64 14.99 2.04 8.69
N ASN A 65 15.92 2.11 7.75
CA ASN A 65 17.36 2.23 8.01
C ASN A 65 18.01 1.10 8.83
N SER A 66 17.35 -0.04 9.05
CA SER A 66 17.92 -1.18 9.78
C SER A 66 17.46 -2.52 9.21
N SER A 67 18.13 -2.96 8.13
CA SER A 67 17.82 -4.20 7.39
C SER A 67 17.88 -5.50 8.22
N GLY A 68 18.60 -5.51 9.35
CA GLY A 68 18.71 -6.67 10.24
C GLY A 68 17.62 -6.78 11.30
N LYS A 69 16.74 -5.77 11.44
CA LYS A 69 15.67 -5.76 12.44
C LYS A 69 14.32 -5.68 11.75
N THR A 70 13.35 -6.42 12.26
CA THR A 70 11.98 -6.39 11.75
C THR A 70 11.00 -5.98 12.85
N ALA A 71 9.91 -5.34 12.45
CA ALA A 71 8.77 -5.06 13.30
C ALA A 71 7.48 -5.54 12.64
N LEU A 72 6.46 -5.82 13.46
CA LEU A 72 5.13 -6.10 12.96
C LEU A 72 4.50 -4.80 12.46
N MET A 73 4.13 -4.79 11.19
CA MET A 73 3.48 -3.68 10.51
C MET A 73 2.20 -4.20 9.85
N TYR A 74 1.30 -3.31 9.45
CA TYR A 74 0.17 -3.69 8.63
C TYR A 74 0.44 -3.26 7.19
N THR A 75 0.18 -4.13 6.22
CA THR A 75 0.40 -3.81 4.81
C THR A 75 -0.89 -3.98 4.03
N PHE A 76 -1.03 -3.22 2.94
CA PHE A 76 -2.09 -3.45 1.97
C PHE A 76 -1.66 -2.99 0.58
N CYS A 77 -2.26 -3.57 -0.44
CA CYS A 77 -2.08 -3.21 -1.83
C CYS A 77 -3.21 -2.31 -2.31
N ARG A 78 -2.90 -1.42 -3.25
CA ARG A 78 -3.88 -0.57 -3.93
C ARG A 78 -3.45 -0.28 -5.37
N SER A 79 -4.40 0.11 -6.22
CA SER A 79 -4.23 0.31 -7.67
C SER A 79 -3.74 1.70 -8.06
N ASP A 80 -3.63 2.60 -7.10
CA ASP A 80 -3.32 4.01 -7.32
C ASP A 80 -2.13 4.44 -6.43
N PRO A 81 -1.29 5.39 -6.88
CA PRO A 81 -0.20 5.94 -6.09
C PRO A 81 -0.65 6.43 -4.72
N TYR A 82 0.12 6.10 -3.68
CA TYR A 82 -0.16 6.51 -2.30
C TYR A 82 0.60 7.80 -1.95
N SER A 83 -0.01 8.93 -2.28
CA SER A 83 0.61 10.26 -2.13
C SER A 83 0.77 10.67 -0.66
N GLY A 84 2.01 10.63 -0.17
CA GLY A 84 2.46 11.31 1.04
C GLY A 84 2.41 10.44 2.30
N ALA A 85 1.27 10.46 2.99
CA ALA A 85 1.03 9.68 4.19
C ALA A 85 -0.48 9.67 4.47
N GLY A 86 -0.97 8.62 5.10
CA GLY A 86 -2.32 8.54 5.62
C GLY A 86 -2.31 7.77 6.93
N GLY A 87 -3.25 8.03 7.81
CA GLY A 87 -3.17 7.52 9.17
C GLY A 87 -4.37 7.90 10.01
N VAL A 88 -4.44 7.29 11.18
CA VAL A 88 -5.47 7.57 12.17
C VAL A 88 -4.87 7.67 13.56
N LEU A 89 -5.50 8.51 14.38
CA LEU A 89 -5.35 8.51 15.82
C LEU A 89 -6.58 7.82 16.40
N PRO A 90 -6.49 6.53 16.80
CA PRO A 90 -7.62 5.79 17.32
C PRO A 90 -8.14 6.42 18.62
N PRO A 91 -9.44 6.33 18.91
CA PRO A 91 -10.04 6.96 20.09
C PRO A 91 -9.50 6.40 21.43
N HIS A 92 -8.93 5.21 21.43
CA HIS A 92 -8.34 4.57 22.60
C HIS A 92 -6.86 4.91 22.80
N GLY A 93 -6.31 5.81 21.97
CA GLY A 93 -4.90 6.15 21.94
C GLY A 93 -4.13 5.38 20.86
N GLY A 94 -2.84 5.69 20.74
CA GLY A 94 -2.00 5.17 19.67
C GLY A 94 -2.01 6.05 18.42
N GLU A 95 -1.15 5.70 17.48
CA GLU A 95 -1.03 6.39 16.21
C GLU A 95 -0.69 5.38 15.12
N VAL A 96 -1.49 5.40 14.06
CA VAL A 96 -1.24 4.65 12.82
C VAL A 96 -0.77 5.64 11.78
N GLU A 97 0.37 5.36 11.19
CA GLU A 97 0.85 6.08 10.03
C GLU A 97 1.18 5.08 8.92
N CYS A 98 0.65 5.32 7.74
CA CYS A 98 0.82 4.53 6.54
C CYS A 98 1.47 5.37 5.46
N ARG A 99 2.44 4.80 4.75
CA ARG A 99 3.06 5.39 3.55
C ARG A 99 3.38 4.30 2.53
N GLU A 100 3.65 4.73 1.31
CA GLU A 100 4.17 3.84 0.27
C GLU A 100 5.44 3.12 0.76
N SER A 101 5.50 1.82 0.51
CA SER A 101 6.64 1.00 0.91
C SER A 101 7.92 1.47 0.23
N GLY A 102 8.99 1.63 1.01
CA GLY A 102 10.29 2.08 0.50
C GLY A 102 10.35 3.56 0.12
N SER A 103 9.33 4.35 0.45
CA SER A 103 9.42 5.82 0.40
C SER A 103 10.49 6.35 1.37
N TYR A 104 10.88 7.62 1.23
CA TYR A 104 11.96 8.22 2.04
C TYR A 104 11.72 8.03 3.55
N ASP A 105 12.72 7.47 4.23
CA ASP A 105 12.69 7.09 5.65
C ASP A 105 11.56 6.12 6.04
N TRP A 106 11.09 5.32 5.08
CA TRP A 106 9.99 4.38 5.29
C TRP A 106 10.39 2.92 5.02
N PRO A 107 9.84 1.96 5.77
CA PRO A 107 10.07 0.53 5.56
C PRO A 107 9.77 0.04 4.13
N ALA A 108 10.71 -0.71 3.56
CA ALA A 108 10.51 -1.49 2.35
C ALA A 108 10.10 -2.94 2.71
N CYS A 109 8.80 -3.22 2.73
CA CYS A 109 8.25 -4.56 2.92
C CYS A 109 8.31 -5.33 1.59
N ASN A 110 8.75 -6.58 1.62
CA ASN A 110 8.69 -7.45 0.45
C ASN A 110 7.34 -8.21 0.42
N VAL A 111 6.29 -7.54 -0.06
CA VAL A 111 4.97 -8.15 -0.27
C VAL A 111 4.58 -7.95 -1.73
N LYS A 112 4.17 -9.03 -2.39
CA LYS A 112 3.64 -8.95 -3.75
C LYS A 112 2.20 -8.47 -3.71
N CYS A 113 1.96 -7.33 -4.34
CA CYS A 113 0.69 -7.04 -4.98
C CYS A 113 0.71 -7.72 -6.36
#